data_AF-A0A3D4H826-F1
#
_entry.id   AF-A0A3D4H826-F1
#
_cell.length_a   1.000
_cell.length_b   1.000
_cell.length_c   1.000
_cell.angle_alpha   90.00
_cell.angle_beta   90.00
_cell.angle_gamma   90.00
#
_symmetry.space_group_name_H-M   'P 1'
#
loop_
_entity.id
_entity.type
_entity.pdbx_description
1 polymer ?
#
loop_
_entity_poly.entity_id
_entity_poly.type
_entity_poly.pdbx_seq_one_letter_code
_entity_poly.pdbx_strand_id
1 'polypeptide(L)'
;MDSVKRANLRCSNLEKVANAAIDQLLDFVPLKHFYPMQLEAESIGRMDLEFLSTLPSPLWTETLFDGIRCQIHKIGEQTELFDESGTSLKHKFPEIVESSIHIPQDFVAEGLLVAWEKEQPLSISKLLERIRKPAEDLFIGEDVDTLLWLNDLLWFNGDTLIDQPLSNRRRELNTFTVNPKLRISPVTRLDSTEDLPTLLEDAKRRGHKGIIIKDETRSFDPLSPKSPRTLFY
;
A
#
# COMPACT_ATOMS: atom_id res chain seq x y z
N MET A 1 -13.11 1.37 22.34
CA MET A 1 -13.81 1.38 21.03
C MET A 1 -12.80 1.24 19.89
N ASP A 2 -11.66 1.94 19.93
CA ASP A 2 -10.62 1.82 18.90
C ASP A 2 -9.93 0.46 18.84
N SER A 3 -9.66 -0.20 19.97
CA SER A 3 -9.07 -1.55 20.01
C SER A 3 -9.96 -2.60 19.31
N VAL A 4 -11.28 -2.52 19.52
CA VAL A 4 -12.27 -3.37 18.84
C VAL A 4 -12.25 -3.15 17.32
N LYS A 5 -12.21 -1.88 16.89
CA LYS A 5 -12.11 -1.55 15.46
C LYS A 5 -10.81 -2.06 14.84
N ARG A 6 -9.66 -1.86 15.50
CA ARG A 6 -8.35 -2.35 15.03
C ARG A 6 -8.32 -3.88 14.93
N ALA A 7 -8.83 -4.58 15.94
CA ALA A 7 -8.94 -6.04 15.90
C ALA A 7 -9.86 -6.50 14.76
N ASN A 8 -10.97 -5.78 14.52
CA ASN A 8 -11.84 -6.07 13.39
C ASN A 8 -11.15 -5.82 12.05
N LEU A 9 -10.32 -4.78 11.90
CA LEU A 9 -9.60 -4.56 10.64
C LEU A 9 -8.63 -5.69 10.31
N ARG A 10 -8.01 -6.30 11.32
CA ARG A 10 -7.06 -7.42 11.14
C ARG A 10 -7.74 -8.69 10.63
N CYS A 11 -9.00 -8.95 10.96
CA CYS A 11 -9.62 -10.27 10.70
C CYS A 11 -11.05 -10.25 10.14
N SER A 12 -11.70 -9.07 10.13
CA SER A 12 -13.12 -8.77 9.90
C SER A 12 -14.06 -9.90 10.28
N ASN A 13 -13.85 -10.42 11.48
CA ASN A 13 -14.66 -11.46 12.07
C ASN A 13 -15.19 -10.93 13.40
N LEU A 14 -16.43 -10.42 13.37
CA LEU A 14 -17.07 -9.80 14.54
C LEU A 14 -17.22 -10.77 15.71
N GLU A 15 -17.44 -12.07 15.45
CA GLU A 15 -17.51 -13.08 16.50
C GLU A 15 -16.14 -13.25 17.19
N LYS A 16 -15.07 -13.38 16.41
CA LYS A 16 -13.70 -13.46 16.93
C LYS A 16 -13.31 -12.22 17.72
N VAL A 17 -13.69 -11.04 17.23
CA VAL A 17 -13.45 -9.75 17.90
C VAL A 17 -14.26 -9.66 19.19
N ALA A 18 -15.53 -10.08 19.19
CA ALA A 18 -16.37 -10.07 20.37
C ALA A 18 -15.82 -10.99 21.47
N ASN A 19 -15.41 -12.21 21.11
CA ASN A 19 -14.78 -13.15 22.04
C ASN A 19 -13.46 -12.57 22.59
N ALA A 20 -12.59 -12.04 21.72
CA ALA A 20 -11.36 -11.39 22.15
C ALA A 20 -11.59 -10.14 23.02
N ALA A 21 -12.70 -9.42 22.84
CA ALA A 21 -13.07 -8.29 23.70
C ALA A 21 -13.46 -8.75 25.10
N ILE A 22 -14.23 -9.84 25.21
CA ILE A 22 -14.62 -10.45 26.49
C ILE A 22 -13.37 -10.93 27.24
N ASP A 23 -12.45 -11.57 26.52
CA ASP A 23 -11.24 -12.15 27.10
C ASP A 23 -10.10 -11.14 27.31
N GLN A 24 -10.30 -9.86 26.92
CA GLN A 24 -9.27 -8.80 26.95
C GLN A 24 -8.02 -9.13 26.10
N LEU A 25 -8.22 -9.84 24.98
CA LEU A 25 -7.18 -10.30 24.06
C LEU A 25 -7.26 -9.62 22.67
N LEU A 26 -7.89 -8.45 22.58
CA LEU A 26 -8.06 -7.73 21.30
C LEU A 26 -6.73 -7.45 20.58
N ASP A 27 -5.67 -7.15 21.33
CA ASP A 27 -4.35 -6.86 20.77
C ASP A 27 -3.69 -8.09 20.12
N PHE A 28 -4.13 -9.29 20.50
CA PHE A 28 -3.63 -10.58 20.00
C PHE A 28 -4.46 -11.14 18.84
N VAL A 29 -5.49 -10.43 18.38
CA VAL A 29 -6.24 -10.85 17.19
C VAL A 29 -5.31 -10.74 15.98
N PRO A 30 -4.93 -11.87 15.34
CA PRO A 30 -3.96 -11.85 14.26
C PRO A 30 -4.59 -11.33 12.97
N LEU A 31 -3.74 -10.81 12.09
CA LEU A 31 -4.12 -10.56 10.70
C LEU A 31 -4.57 -11.88 10.06
N LYS A 32 -5.73 -11.87 9.41
CA LYS A 32 -6.24 -13.03 8.67
C LYS A 32 -5.72 -12.99 7.24
N HIS A 33 -4.99 -14.04 6.84
CA HIS A 33 -4.48 -14.13 5.46
C HIS A 33 -5.61 -14.24 4.45
N PHE A 34 -5.40 -13.71 3.25
CA PHE A 34 -6.37 -13.68 2.14
C PHE A 34 -7.72 -13.04 2.50
N TYR A 35 -7.72 -12.23 3.55
CA TYR A 35 -8.83 -11.37 3.92
C TYR A 35 -8.26 -9.95 4.05
N PRO A 36 -8.45 -9.09 3.03
CA PRO A 36 -7.82 -7.78 3.01
C PRO A 36 -8.38 -6.91 4.13
N MET A 37 -7.50 -6.19 4.82
CA MET A 37 -7.93 -5.12 5.70
C MET A 37 -8.62 -4.05 4.86
N GLN A 38 -9.79 -3.56 5.29
CA GLN A 38 -10.39 -2.40 4.64
C GLN A 38 -9.50 -1.17 4.82
N LEU A 39 -9.27 -0.47 3.72
CA LEU A 39 -8.43 0.72 3.69
C LEU A 39 -9.33 1.92 3.43
N GLU A 40 -9.20 2.96 4.25
CA GLU A 40 -9.80 4.25 3.91
C GLU A 40 -9.18 4.77 2.61
N ALA A 41 -10.02 5.30 1.72
CA ALA A 41 -9.58 5.88 0.46
C ALA A 41 -8.59 7.03 0.72
N GLU A 42 -7.54 7.10 -0.09
CA GLU A 42 -6.55 8.16 0.07
C GLU A 42 -7.18 9.52 -0.26
N SER A 43 -7.16 10.45 0.70
CA SER A 43 -7.67 11.81 0.47
C SER A 43 -6.58 12.68 -0.15
N ILE A 44 -6.84 13.18 -1.36
CA ILE A 44 -5.99 14.18 -2.02
C ILE A 44 -6.26 15.56 -1.40
N GLY A 45 -5.23 16.18 -0.82
CA GLY A 45 -5.33 17.40 -0.01
C GLY A 45 -4.29 18.45 -0.38
N ARG A 46 -4.50 19.69 0.06
CA ARG A 46 -3.52 20.78 -0.10
C ARG A 46 -2.38 20.61 0.91
N MET A 47 -1.18 21.00 0.51
CA MET A 47 -0.01 21.01 1.37
C MET A 47 -0.16 21.99 2.53
N ASP A 48 -0.22 21.43 3.73
CA ASP A 48 -0.24 22.16 4.98
C ASP A 48 1.16 22.10 5.61
N LEU A 49 2.02 23.03 5.20
CA LEU A 49 3.40 23.09 5.68
C LEU A 49 3.48 23.36 7.19
N GLU A 50 2.51 24.08 7.76
CA GLU A 50 2.46 24.35 9.19
C GLU A 50 2.26 23.04 9.95
N PHE A 51 1.24 22.25 9.59
CA PHE A 51 1.03 20.93 10.17
C PHE A 51 2.22 19.99 9.94
N LEU A 52 2.73 19.92 8.71
CA LEU A 52 3.84 19.01 8.38
C LEU A 52 5.12 19.36 9.15
N SER A 53 5.34 20.62 9.48
CA SER A 53 6.49 21.05 10.28
C SER A 53 6.41 20.60 11.75
N THR A 54 5.22 20.19 12.22
CA THR A 54 5.02 19.63 13.57
C THR A 54 5.33 18.13 13.66
N LEU A 55 5.44 17.45 12.51
CA LEU A 55 5.77 16.03 12.46
C LEU A 55 7.25 15.80 12.77
N PRO A 56 7.62 14.64 13.33
CA PRO A 56 9.01 14.32 13.60
C PRO A 56 9.81 14.22 12.31
N SER A 57 11.02 14.78 12.36
CA SER A 57 12.02 14.68 11.30
C SER A 57 12.83 13.37 11.42
N PRO A 58 13.22 12.72 10.31
CA PRO A 58 12.97 13.14 8.93
C PRO A 58 11.58 12.75 8.43
N LEU A 59 11.02 13.61 7.57
CA LEU A 59 9.87 13.27 6.74
C LEU A 59 10.31 12.36 5.60
N TRP A 60 9.52 11.33 5.32
CA TRP A 60 9.73 10.45 4.18
C TRP A 60 8.80 10.85 3.07
N THR A 61 9.31 10.91 1.84
CA THR A 61 8.50 11.21 0.66
C THR A 61 8.63 10.13 -0.40
N GLU A 62 7.51 9.80 -1.03
CA GLU A 62 7.42 8.85 -2.13
C GLU A 62 6.64 9.49 -3.28
N THR A 63 6.82 8.99 -4.50
CA THR A 63 6.06 9.48 -5.65
C THR A 63 4.62 8.95 -5.60
N LEU A 64 3.65 9.83 -5.80
CA LEU A 64 2.27 9.44 -6.06
C LEU A 64 2.02 9.34 -7.57
N PHE A 65 1.89 8.12 -8.07
CA PHE A 65 1.48 7.86 -9.45
C PHE A 65 -0.06 7.81 -9.57
N ASP A 66 -0.56 7.86 -10.81
CA ASP A 66 -1.98 7.63 -11.10
C ASP A 66 -2.25 6.12 -11.14
N GLY A 67 -2.69 5.55 -10.03
CA GLY A 67 -2.78 4.09 -9.86
C GLY A 67 -3.87 3.65 -8.90
N ILE A 68 -3.97 2.33 -8.72
CA ILE A 68 -4.93 1.70 -7.80
C ILE A 68 -4.17 1.26 -6.56
N ARG A 69 -4.62 1.72 -5.39
CA ARG A 69 -4.09 1.22 -4.11
C ARG A 69 -4.49 -0.24 -3.94
N CYS A 70 -3.51 -1.07 -3.63
CA CYS A 70 -3.70 -2.51 -3.51
C CYS A 70 -3.09 -3.08 -2.23
N GLN A 71 -3.65 -4.21 -1.80
CA GLN A 71 -3.10 -5.07 -0.77
C GLN A 71 -2.78 -6.43 -1.40
N ILE A 72 -1.54 -6.89 -1.26
CA ILE A 72 -1.08 -8.18 -1.77
C ILE A 72 -0.77 -9.10 -0.58
N HIS A 73 -1.32 -10.31 -0.63
CA HIS A 73 -1.09 -11.35 0.37
C HIS A 73 -0.43 -12.52 -0.35
N LYS A 74 0.77 -12.92 0.08
CA LYS A 74 1.49 -14.08 -0.44
C LYS A 74 1.87 -14.99 0.72
N ILE A 75 1.36 -16.21 0.74
CA ILE A 75 1.67 -17.24 1.74
C ILE A 75 1.99 -18.55 1.01
N GLY A 76 3.22 -19.03 1.14
CA GLY A 76 3.72 -20.15 0.32
C GLY A 76 3.62 -19.82 -1.16
N GLU A 77 2.91 -20.65 -1.92
CA GLU A 77 2.66 -20.45 -3.36
C GLU A 77 1.33 -19.74 -3.65
N GLN A 78 0.53 -19.44 -2.62
CA GLN A 78 -0.76 -18.79 -2.79
C GLN A 78 -0.61 -17.27 -2.67
N THR A 79 -1.02 -16.57 -3.73
CA THR A 79 -1.10 -15.11 -3.75
C THR A 79 -2.51 -14.62 -4.09
N GLU A 80 -2.96 -13.59 -3.38
CA GLU A 80 -4.11 -12.76 -3.75
C GLU A 80 -3.72 -11.29 -3.81
N LEU A 81 -4.32 -10.57 -4.75
CA LEU A 81 -4.20 -9.12 -4.90
C LEU A 81 -5.59 -8.52 -4.74
N PHE A 82 -5.72 -7.52 -3.88
CA PHE A 82 -6.98 -6.82 -3.60
C PHE A 82 -6.84 -5.34 -3.89
N ASP A 83 -7.91 -4.68 -4.32
CA ASP A 83 -8.01 -3.22 -4.26
C ASP A 83 -8.33 -2.71 -2.84
N GLU A 84 -8.42 -1.39 -2.67
CA GLU A 84 -8.73 -0.76 -1.38
C GLU A 84 -10.08 -1.18 -0.77
N SER A 85 -11.05 -1.59 -1.61
CA SER A 85 -12.37 -2.07 -1.18
C SER A 85 -12.36 -3.55 -0.76
N GLY A 86 -11.25 -4.25 -1.01
CA GLY A 86 -11.10 -5.68 -0.78
C GLY A 86 -11.56 -6.55 -1.95
N THR A 87 -11.83 -5.98 -3.12
CA THR A 87 -12.19 -6.74 -4.32
C THR A 87 -10.94 -7.43 -4.89
N SER A 88 -11.03 -8.73 -5.17
CA SER A 88 -9.90 -9.46 -5.76
C SER A 88 -9.62 -9.01 -7.19
N LEU A 89 -8.37 -8.66 -7.43
CA LEU A 89 -7.80 -8.28 -8.72
C LEU A 89 -6.92 -9.40 -9.33
N LYS A 90 -6.81 -10.55 -8.65
CA LYS A 90 -5.94 -11.66 -9.03
C LYS A 90 -6.06 -12.07 -10.50
N HIS A 91 -7.29 -12.30 -10.96
CA HIS A 91 -7.54 -12.74 -12.34
C HIS A 91 -7.45 -11.59 -13.36
N LYS A 92 -7.41 -10.34 -12.91
CA LYS A 92 -7.22 -9.18 -13.80
C LYS A 92 -5.74 -8.90 -14.03
N PHE A 93 -4.89 -9.22 -13.06
CA PHE A 93 -3.44 -8.99 -13.09
C PHE A 93 -2.65 -10.25 -12.70
N PRO A 94 -2.83 -11.36 -13.45
CA PRO A 94 -2.16 -12.63 -13.15
C PRO A 94 -0.63 -12.48 -13.13
N GLU A 95 -0.06 -11.61 -13.97
CA GLU A 95 1.39 -11.40 -14.04
C GLU A 95 1.99 -10.82 -12.75
N ILE A 96 1.21 -10.04 -11.98
CA ILE A 96 1.62 -9.53 -10.67
C ILE A 96 1.61 -10.67 -9.65
N VAL A 97 0.57 -11.49 -9.67
CA VAL A 97 0.39 -12.63 -8.77
C VAL A 97 1.47 -13.67 -9.01
N GLU A 98 1.70 -14.04 -10.27
CA GLU A 98 2.76 -14.96 -10.69
C GLU A 98 4.14 -14.42 -10.31
N SER A 99 4.43 -13.16 -10.57
CA SER A 99 5.74 -12.58 -10.24
C SER A 99 6.01 -12.53 -8.73
N SER A 100 4.97 -12.47 -7.90
CA SER A 100 5.11 -12.43 -6.43
C SER A 100 5.64 -13.73 -5.83
N ILE A 101 5.43 -14.88 -6.49
CA ILE A 101 5.86 -16.20 -5.98
C ILE A 101 7.39 -16.30 -5.92
N HIS A 102 8.09 -15.47 -6.69
CA HIS A 102 9.56 -15.40 -6.70
C HIS A 102 10.13 -14.62 -5.51
N ILE A 103 9.29 -13.98 -4.69
CA ILE A 103 9.70 -13.40 -3.42
C ILE A 103 9.70 -14.53 -2.38
N PRO A 104 10.86 -14.91 -1.81
CA PRO A 104 10.95 -16.08 -0.93
C PRO A 104 10.09 -15.97 0.33
N GLN A 105 9.96 -14.77 0.87
CA GLN A 105 9.27 -14.51 2.13
C GLN A 105 7.75 -14.59 1.95
N ASP A 106 7.05 -14.91 3.03
CA ASP A 106 5.60 -14.76 3.09
C ASP A 106 5.27 -13.38 3.66
N PHE A 107 4.29 -12.70 3.05
CA PHE A 107 4.01 -11.31 3.39
C PHE A 107 2.57 -10.88 3.14
N VAL A 108 2.18 -9.83 3.85
CA VAL A 108 1.06 -8.95 3.49
C VAL A 108 1.60 -7.54 3.35
N ALA A 109 1.50 -6.95 2.17
CA ALA A 109 2.04 -5.64 1.86
C ALA A 109 1.00 -4.75 1.17
N GLU A 110 1.17 -3.45 1.32
CA GLU A 110 0.47 -2.46 0.50
C GLU A 110 1.34 -2.00 -0.65
N GLY A 111 0.68 -1.65 -1.75
CA GLY A 111 1.34 -1.01 -2.87
C GLY A 111 0.39 -0.23 -3.76
N LEU A 112 0.97 0.42 -4.75
CA LEU A 112 0.26 1.14 -5.80
C LEU A 112 0.45 0.40 -7.12
N LEU A 113 -0.64 -0.14 -7.67
CA LEU A 113 -0.67 -0.73 -9.00
C LEU A 113 -0.72 0.39 -10.03
N VAL A 114 0.22 0.39 -10.98
CA VAL A 114 0.38 1.46 -11.96
C VAL A 114 0.47 0.84 -13.37
N ALA A 115 -0.24 1.44 -14.32
CA ALA A 115 -0.05 1.13 -15.74
C ALA A 115 1.21 1.83 -16.26
N TRP A 116 1.99 1.15 -17.09
CA TRP A 116 3.35 1.57 -17.42
C TRP A 116 3.63 1.43 -18.91
N GLU A 117 4.36 2.37 -19.50
CA GLU A 117 4.84 2.28 -20.89
C GLU A 117 6.14 3.11 -21.04
N LYS A 118 7.16 2.54 -21.70
CA LYS A 118 8.42 3.23 -22.03
C LYS A 118 9.01 4.03 -20.84
N GLU A 119 9.07 3.38 -19.67
CA GLU A 119 9.59 3.97 -18.43
C GLU A 119 8.76 5.12 -17.83
N GLN A 120 7.51 5.29 -18.27
CA GLN A 120 6.61 6.33 -17.76
C GLN A 120 5.31 5.72 -17.21
N PRO A 121 4.74 6.30 -16.14
CA PRO A 121 3.41 5.95 -15.68
C PRO A 121 2.35 6.41 -16.71
N LEU A 122 1.33 5.59 -16.89
CA LEU A 122 0.13 5.92 -17.66
C LEU A 122 -1.02 6.34 -16.74
N SER A 123 -2.05 6.93 -17.34
CA SER A 123 -3.31 7.25 -16.65
C SER A 123 -3.96 5.99 -16.06
N ILE A 124 -4.55 6.13 -14.86
CA ILE A 124 -5.32 5.08 -14.19
C ILE A 124 -6.46 4.53 -15.08
N SER A 125 -6.95 5.32 -16.04
CA SER A 125 -7.95 4.88 -17.00
C SER A 125 -7.56 3.59 -17.73
N LYS A 126 -6.27 3.33 -17.95
CA LYS A 126 -5.79 2.07 -18.54
C LYS A 126 -5.96 0.87 -17.63
N LEU A 127 -5.77 1.04 -16.33
CA LEU A 127 -6.09 -0.01 -15.35
C LEU A 127 -7.61 -0.25 -15.28
N LEU A 128 -8.41 0.82 -15.29
CA LEU A 128 -9.88 0.72 -15.24
C LEU A 128 -10.47 0.07 -16.50
N GLU A 129 -9.93 0.37 -17.68
CA GLU A 129 -10.26 -0.31 -18.95
C GLU A 129 -10.01 -1.81 -18.84
N ARG A 130 -8.84 -2.20 -18.32
CA ARG A 130 -8.47 -3.61 -18.12
C ARG A 130 -9.35 -4.32 -17.10
N ILE A 131 -9.70 -3.69 -15.98
CA ILE A 131 -10.57 -4.27 -14.94
C ILE A 131 -11.98 -4.57 -15.49
N ARG A 132 -12.50 -3.75 -16.41
CA ARG A 132 -13.83 -3.92 -17.02
C ARG A 132 -13.89 -5.09 -18.00
N LYS A 133 -12.77 -5.52 -18.59
CA LYS A 133 -12.74 -6.67 -19.48
C LYS A 133 -13.07 -7.96 -18.71
N PRO A 134 -13.69 -8.98 -19.31
CA PRO A 134 -13.86 -10.29 -18.68
C PRO A 134 -12.52 -10.88 -18.21
N ALA A 135 -12.54 -11.67 -17.13
CA ALA A 135 -11.30 -12.29 -16.63
C ALA A 135 -10.83 -13.44 -17.53
N GLU A 136 -11.73 -13.98 -18.35
CA GLU A 136 -11.51 -15.08 -19.29
C GLU A 136 -10.96 -14.60 -20.65
N ASP A 137 -10.66 -13.29 -20.79
CA ASP A 137 -10.06 -12.75 -22.00
C ASP A 137 -8.67 -13.36 -22.21
N LEU A 138 -8.48 -14.05 -23.34
CA LEU A 138 -7.23 -14.73 -23.68
C LEU A 138 -6.05 -13.77 -23.83
N PHE A 139 -6.32 -12.47 -24.02
CA PHE A 139 -5.31 -11.43 -24.17
C PHE A 139 -5.13 -10.59 -22.88
N ILE A 140 -5.62 -11.07 -21.74
CA ILE A 140 -5.45 -10.38 -20.46
C ILE A 140 -3.94 -10.14 -20.18
N GLY A 141 -3.57 -8.88 -19.96
CA GLY A 141 -2.18 -8.50 -19.71
C GLY A 141 -1.36 -8.10 -20.94
N GLU A 142 -1.89 -8.28 -22.16
CA GLU A 142 -1.20 -7.83 -23.38
C GLU A 142 -1.46 -6.36 -23.72
N ASP A 143 -2.57 -5.77 -23.25
CA ASP A 143 -2.96 -4.41 -23.62
C ASP A 143 -2.06 -3.31 -23.03
N VAL A 144 -1.64 -3.49 -21.78
CA VAL A 144 -0.90 -2.49 -21.02
C VAL A 144 -0.01 -3.17 -19.98
N ASP A 145 1.26 -2.78 -19.96
CA ASP A 145 2.19 -3.26 -18.95
C ASP A 145 1.80 -2.66 -17.58
N THR A 146 2.01 -3.44 -16.52
CA THR A 146 1.67 -3.05 -15.17
C THR A 146 2.74 -3.48 -14.19
N LEU A 147 2.87 -2.71 -13.12
CA LEU A 147 3.74 -3.03 -12.01
C LEU A 147 3.11 -2.55 -10.70
N LEU A 148 3.44 -3.25 -9.61
CA LEU A 148 3.04 -2.92 -8.25
C LEU A 148 4.22 -2.32 -7.49
N TRP A 149 4.10 -1.05 -7.11
CA TRP A 149 5.02 -0.38 -6.20
C TRP A 149 4.65 -0.68 -4.76
N LEU A 150 5.34 -1.62 -4.11
CA LEU A 150 5.20 -1.92 -2.69
C LEU A 150 5.70 -0.73 -1.86
N ASN A 151 4.86 -0.25 -0.95
CA ASN A 151 5.13 0.97 -0.20
C ASN A 151 5.09 0.77 1.33
N ASP A 152 4.50 -0.31 1.82
CA ASP A 152 4.38 -0.63 3.24
C ASP A 152 4.24 -2.16 3.45
N LEU A 153 4.62 -2.66 4.62
CA LEU A 153 4.59 -4.09 4.97
C LEU A 153 3.86 -4.30 6.28
N LEU A 154 2.79 -5.09 6.25
CA LEU A 154 1.84 -5.23 7.37
C LEU A 154 2.03 -6.54 8.14
N TRP A 155 2.52 -7.57 7.46
CA TRP A 155 2.82 -8.88 8.03
C TRP A 155 3.98 -9.53 7.28
N PHE A 156 4.83 -10.25 8.00
CA PHE A 156 6.05 -10.85 7.47
C PHE A 156 6.41 -12.14 8.21
N ASN A 157 6.48 -13.27 7.49
CA ASN A 157 6.97 -14.57 8.00
C ASN A 157 6.43 -15.00 9.37
N GLY A 158 5.15 -14.79 9.65
CA GLY A 158 4.52 -15.15 10.93
C GLY A 158 4.15 -13.94 11.79
N ASP A 159 4.88 -12.84 11.65
CA ASP A 159 4.79 -11.71 12.56
C ASP A 159 3.98 -10.56 11.97
N THR A 160 3.08 -9.99 12.78
CA THR A 160 2.39 -8.75 12.41
C THR A 160 3.28 -7.55 12.66
N LEU A 161 3.34 -6.65 11.68
CA LEU A 161 4.12 -5.43 11.73
C LEU A 161 3.25 -4.17 11.86
N ILE A 162 1.92 -4.30 11.88
CA ILE A 162 0.97 -3.18 11.89
C ILE A 162 1.26 -2.17 13.01
N ASP A 163 1.55 -2.67 14.21
CA ASP A 163 1.80 -1.83 15.38
C ASP A 163 3.24 -1.31 15.45
N GLN A 164 4.12 -1.76 14.55
CA GLN A 164 5.51 -1.31 14.47
C GLN A 164 5.63 0.04 13.74
N PRO A 165 6.60 0.90 14.09
CA PRO A 165 6.92 2.10 13.32
C PRO A 165 7.16 1.82 11.84
N LEU A 166 6.79 2.75 10.95
CA LEU A 166 6.98 2.63 9.50
C LEU A 166 8.43 2.31 9.13
N SER A 167 9.40 2.91 9.83
CA SER A 167 10.83 2.62 9.65
C SER A 167 11.16 1.13 9.81
N ASN A 168 10.59 0.47 10.83
CA ASN A 168 10.76 -0.98 11.03
C ASN A 168 10.09 -1.78 9.91
N ARG A 169 8.86 -1.43 9.55
CA ARG A 169 8.12 -2.11 8.46
C ARG A 169 8.87 -2.01 7.13
N ARG A 170 9.39 -0.81 6.83
CA ARG A 170 10.16 -0.52 5.63
C ARG A 170 11.53 -1.16 5.62
N ARG A 171 12.18 -1.32 6.78
CA ARG A 171 13.43 -2.09 6.88
C ARG A 171 13.23 -3.51 6.40
N GLU A 172 12.18 -4.19 6.88
CA GLU A 172 11.87 -5.56 6.45
C GLU A 172 11.46 -5.60 4.96
N LEU A 173 10.62 -4.66 4.51
CA LEU A 173 10.23 -4.58 3.09
C LEU A 173 11.44 -4.43 2.16
N ASN A 174 12.42 -3.60 2.55
CA ASN A 174 13.64 -3.35 1.78
C ASN A 174 14.56 -4.58 1.66
N THR A 175 14.27 -5.68 2.36
CA THR A 175 15.00 -6.97 2.18
C THR A 175 14.48 -7.79 1.01
N PHE A 176 13.33 -7.41 0.42
CA PHE A 176 12.69 -8.19 -0.64
C PHE A 176 13.51 -8.10 -1.92
N THR A 177 13.60 -9.22 -2.64
CA THR A 177 14.14 -9.19 -4.01
C THR A 177 13.08 -8.61 -4.94
N VAL A 178 13.36 -7.43 -5.51
CA VAL A 178 12.48 -6.81 -6.50
C VAL A 178 12.58 -7.50 -7.85
N ASN A 179 11.52 -7.38 -8.64
CA ASN A 179 11.47 -7.85 -10.03
C ASN A 179 10.73 -6.82 -10.90
N PRO A 180 10.63 -7.01 -12.24
CA PRO A 180 10.00 -6.02 -13.11
C PRO A 180 8.56 -5.65 -12.72
N LYS A 181 7.80 -6.58 -12.14
CA LYS A 181 6.39 -6.45 -11.77
C LYS A 181 6.16 -6.03 -10.33
N LEU A 182 7.03 -6.40 -9.39
CA LEU A 182 6.96 -6.01 -7.98
C LEU A 182 8.23 -5.24 -7.62
N ARG A 183 8.06 -3.94 -7.37
CA ARG A 183 9.15 -3.04 -7.03
C ARG A 183 8.87 -2.38 -5.70
N ILE A 184 9.92 -1.96 -5.01
CA ILE A 184 9.76 -1.20 -3.77
C ILE A 184 9.78 0.28 -4.11
N SER A 185 8.77 1.00 -3.65
CA SER A 185 8.65 2.45 -3.84
C SER A 185 9.86 3.17 -3.21
N PRO A 186 10.61 3.99 -3.97
CA PRO A 186 11.75 4.74 -3.46
C PRO A 186 11.33 5.80 -2.45
N VAL A 187 12.09 5.93 -1.38
CA VAL A 187 11.90 6.94 -0.33
C VAL A 187 12.96 8.02 -0.44
N THR A 188 12.53 9.27 -0.46
CA THR A 188 13.39 10.45 -0.25
C THR A 188 13.20 10.95 1.18
N ARG A 189 14.28 11.06 1.95
CA ARG A 189 14.27 11.57 3.32
C ARG A 189 14.49 13.09 3.31
N LEU A 190 13.69 13.82 4.07
CA LEU A 190 13.76 15.27 4.20
C LEU A 190 13.85 15.65 5.67
N ASP A 191 14.89 16.41 6.02
CA ASP A 191 15.09 16.84 7.40
C ASP A 191 14.19 18.04 7.77
N SER A 192 13.62 18.73 6.77
CA SER A 192 12.71 19.86 6.93
C SER A 192 11.59 19.85 5.87
N THR A 193 10.57 20.67 6.08
CA THR A 193 9.46 20.85 5.12
C THR A 193 9.77 21.80 3.97
N GLU A 194 10.95 22.45 3.97
CA GLU A 194 11.29 23.53 3.01
C GLU A 194 11.36 23.05 1.56
N ASP A 195 11.82 21.81 1.34
CA ASP A 195 11.99 21.22 0.00
C ASP A 195 10.70 20.60 -0.57
N LEU A 196 9.63 20.49 0.24
CA LEU A 196 8.39 19.83 -0.16
C LEU A 196 7.68 20.50 -1.36
N PRO A 197 7.58 21.85 -1.45
CA PRO A 197 6.98 22.50 -2.60
C PRO A 197 7.73 22.20 -3.90
N THR A 198 9.07 22.19 -3.87
CA THR A 198 9.91 21.89 -5.03
C THR A 198 9.74 20.45 -5.48
N LEU A 199 9.75 19.48 -4.54
CA LEU A 199 9.51 18.07 -4.87
C LEU A 199 8.13 17.83 -5.48
N LEU A 200 7.12 18.52 -4.98
CA LEU A 200 5.76 18.47 -5.51
C LEU A 200 5.69 19.04 -6.93
N GLU A 201 6.29 20.21 -7.17
CA GLU A 201 6.35 20.81 -8.51
C GLU A 201 7.09 19.90 -9.50
N ASP A 202 8.18 19.29 -9.07
CA ASP A 202 8.93 18.31 -9.85
C ASP A 202 8.12 17.06 -10.19
N ALA A 203 7.35 16.54 -9.24
CA ALA A 203 6.44 15.41 -9.49
C ALA A 203 5.39 15.77 -10.56
N LYS A 204 4.79 16.96 -10.47
CA LYS A 204 3.81 17.45 -11.46
C LYS A 204 4.43 17.65 -12.84
N ARG A 205 5.64 18.20 -12.90
CA ARG A 205 6.38 18.42 -14.16
C ARG A 205 6.68 17.10 -14.88
N ARG A 206 6.84 16.01 -14.13
CA ARG A 206 6.97 14.64 -14.65
C ARG A 206 5.62 13.97 -14.96
N GLY A 207 4.50 14.65 -14.79
CA GLY A 207 3.16 14.11 -15.03
C GLY A 207 2.65 13.17 -13.94
N HIS A 208 3.29 13.15 -12.76
CA HIS A 208 2.82 12.36 -11.63
C HIS A 208 1.68 13.09 -10.91
N LYS A 209 0.87 12.36 -10.13
CA LYS A 209 -0.23 12.96 -9.37
C LYS A 209 0.24 13.83 -8.21
N GLY A 210 1.43 13.55 -7.67
CA GLY A 210 1.96 14.28 -6.53
C GLY A 210 3.07 13.56 -5.79
N ILE A 211 3.14 13.85 -4.50
CA ILE A 211 4.00 13.17 -3.53
C ILE A 211 3.17 12.66 -2.36
N ILE A 212 3.61 11.54 -1.79
CA ILE A 212 3.13 10.97 -0.54
C ILE A 212 4.12 11.39 0.53
N ILE A 213 3.66 12.00 1.62
CA ILE A 213 4.51 12.31 2.79
C ILE A 213 4.17 11.35 3.92
N LYS A 214 5.18 10.74 4.53
CA LYS A 214 5.09 9.76 5.63
C LYS A 214 5.96 10.17 6.83
N ASP A 215 5.48 9.84 8.01
CA ASP A 215 6.21 9.90 9.29
C ASP A 215 6.74 8.50 9.59
N GLU A 216 8.07 8.37 9.64
CA GLU A 216 8.74 7.08 9.82
C GLU A 216 8.46 6.43 11.19
N THR A 217 7.99 7.21 12.17
CA THR A 217 7.74 6.75 13.54
C THR A 217 6.34 6.17 13.75
N ARG A 218 5.43 6.39 12.80
CA ARG A 218 4.01 5.99 12.92
C ARG A 218 3.79 4.50 12.72
N SER A 219 2.95 3.90 13.56
CA SER A 219 2.32 2.62 13.29
C SER A 219 1.37 2.71 12.10
N PHE A 220 1.02 1.56 11.52
CA PHE A 220 0.01 1.51 10.47
C PHE A 220 -1.37 1.78 11.07
N ASP A 221 -2.14 2.67 10.44
CA ASP A 221 -3.52 2.97 10.84
C ASP A 221 -4.43 2.86 9.61
N PRO A 222 -5.22 1.78 9.49
CA PRO A 222 -6.11 1.60 8.35
C PRO A 222 -7.31 2.57 8.36
N LEU A 223 -7.62 3.21 9.49
CA LEU A 223 -8.79 4.08 9.70
C LEU A 223 -8.50 5.57 9.55
N SER A 224 -7.23 5.95 9.43
CA SER A 224 -6.87 7.35 9.43
C SER A 224 -6.55 7.83 8.01
N PRO A 225 -7.40 8.68 7.41
CA PRO A 225 -7.05 9.40 6.19
C PRO A 225 -5.91 10.42 6.45
N LYS A 226 -5.62 10.70 7.72
CA LYS A 226 -4.58 11.61 8.22
C LYS A 226 -3.35 10.88 8.77
N SER A 227 -3.26 9.55 8.65
CA SER A 227 -1.97 8.88 8.68
C SER A 227 -1.16 9.55 7.57
N PRO A 228 0.12 9.93 7.77
CA PRO A 228 0.85 10.70 6.78
C PRO A 228 1.03 9.80 5.55
N ARG A 229 0.07 9.95 4.67
CA ARG A 229 -0.08 9.61 3.26
C ARG A 229 -0.90 10.75 2.69
N THR A 230 -0.53 11.98 3.04
CA THR A 230 -1.21 13.14 2.48
C THR A 230 -0.69 13.29 1.06
N LEU A 231 -1.60 13.09 0.12
CA LEU A 231 -1.36 13.19 -1.31
C LEU A 231 -1.45 14.67 -1.67
N PHE A 232 -0.33 15.29 -2.02
CA PHE A 232 -0.29 16.70 -2.38
C PHE A 232 -0.32 16.90 -3.89
N TYR A 233 -1.08 17.88 -4.35
CA TYR A 233 -1.28 18.29 -5.74
C TYR A 233 -1.08 19.79 -5.96
#